data_AF-A0A6P9F052-F1
#
_entry.id   AF-A0A6P9F052-F1
#
_cell.length_a   1.000
_cell.length_b   1.000
_cell.length_c   1.000
_cell.angle_alpha   90.00
_cell.angle_beta   90.00
_cell.angle_gamma   90.00
#
_symmetry.space_group_name_H-M   'P 1'
#
loop_
_entity.id
_entity.type
_entity.pdbx_description
1 polymer ?
#
loop_
_entity_poly.entity_id
_entity_poly.type
_entity_poly.pdbx_seq_one_letter_code
_entity_poly.pdbx_strand_id
1 'polypeptide(L)'
;MRLPAVRLVRLSRIPYTELLALQERWLRRLQAEPGTEAGALLLCEPAGPVYTSGLRGGLTPEETARLRALGAEESAVEGTSRPTAWL
;
A
#
# COMPACT_ATOMS: atom_id res chain seq x y z
N MET A 1 -25.92 20.53 -5.42
CA MET A 1 -25.12 19.75 -4.44
C MET A 1 -23.71 19.65 -4.98
N ARG A 2 -22.67 19.95 -4.18
CA ARG A 2 -21.26 19.84 -4.59
C ARG A 2 -20.76 18.47 -4.15
N LEU A 3 -20.31 17.64 -5.08
CA LEU A 3 -19.72 16.35 -4.74
C LEU A 3 -18.42 16.58 -3.97
N PRO A 4 -18.13 15.80 -2.91
CA PRO A 4 -16.89 15.94 -2.18
C PRO A 4 -15.73 15.54 -3.12
N ALA A 5 -14.68 16.39 -3.16
CA ALA A 5 -13.61 16.25 -4.14
C ALA A 5 -12.59 15.20 -3.68
N VAL A 6 -12.23 14.26 -4.55
CA VAL A 6 -11.12 13.32 -4.33
C VAL A 6 -9.88 13.87 -5.00
N ARG A 7 -8.77 13.96 -4.27
CA ARG A 7 -7.48 14.36 -4.84
C ARG A 7 -6.83 13.18 -5.57
N LEU A 8 -6.57 13.32 -6.86
CA LEU A 8 -5.78 12.34 -7.60
C LEU A 8 -4.29 12.59 -7.38
N VAL A 9 -3.56 11.57 -6.91
CA VAL A 9 -2.10 11.59 -6.77
C VAL A 9 -1.53 10.50 -7.68
N ARG A 10 -0.93 10.93 -8.79
CA ARG A 10 -0.28 10.02 -9.74
C ARG A 10 1.19 9.86 -9.33
N LEU A 11 1.53 8.66 -8.91
CA LEU A 11 2.88 8.21 -8.66
C LEU A 11 3.24 7.29 -9.82
N SER A 12 4.51 7.29 -10.23
CA SER A 12 5.03 6.36 -11.21
C SER A 12 5.26 5.00 -10.54
N ARG A 13 6.46 4.44 -10.73
CA ARG A 13 6.96 3.33 -9.94
C ARG A 13 7.51 3.82 -8.62
N ILE A 14 7.18 3.16 -7.52
CA ILE A 14 7.60 3.53 -6.16
C ILE A 14 7.79 2.26 -5.30
N PRO A 15 8.78 2.22 -4.37
CA PRO A 15 8.90 1.10 -3.44
C PRO A 15 7.61 0.89 -2.64
N TYR A 16 7.27 -0.36 -2.33
CA TYR A 16 5.99 -0.66 -1.69
C TYR A 16 5.93 -0.08 -0.28
N THR A 17 7.05 -0.08 0.42
CA THR A 17 7.19 0.54 1.75
C THR A 17 6.89 2.04 1.75
N GLU A 18 7.34 2.77 0.73
CA GLU A 18 7.05 4.20 0.58
C GLU A 18 5.56 4.45 0.26
N LEU A 19 4.94 3.58 -0.52
CA LEU A 19 3.50 3.63 -0.79
C LEU A 19 2.69 3.49 0.51
N LEU A 20 3.04 2.53 1.38
CA LEU A 20 2.37 2.35 2.67
C LEU A 20 2.54 3.57 3.59
N ALA A 21 3.75 4.13 3.65
CA ALA A 21 4.00 5.36 4.42
C ALA A 21 3.16 6.54 3.90
N LEU A 22 2.96 6.62 2.58
CA LEU A 22 2.12 7.65 1.97
C LEU A 22 0.64 7.46 2.30
N GLN A 23 0.14 6.21 2.29
CA GLN A 23 -1.22 5.88 2.72
C GLN A 23 -1.46 6.31 4.16
N GLU A 24 -0.55 5.94 5.07
CA GLU A 24 -0.61 6.31 6.48
C GLU A 24 -0.62 7.84 6.69
N ARG A 25 0.22 8.57 5.94
CA ARG A 25 0.23 10.04 5.99
C ARG A 25 -1.10 10.65 5.55
N TRP A 26 -1.71 10.12 4.50
CA TRP A 26 -3.03 10.58 4.04
C TRP A 26 -4.13 10.26 5.05
N LEU A 27 -4.11 9.07 5.66
CA LEU A 27 -5.05 8.70 6.71
C LEU A 27 -4.99 9.66 7.90
N ARG A 28 -3.78 9.93 8.41
CA ARG A 28 -3.59 10.88 9.53
C ARG A 28 -4.09 12.28 9.19
N ARG A 29 -3.82 12.76 7.97
CA ARG A 29 -4.30 14.07 7.52
C ARG A 29 -5.82 14.12 7.49
N LEU A 30 -6.48 13.11 6.91
CA LEU A 30 -7.94 13.06 6.80
C LEU A 30 -8.64 12.92 8.16
N GLN A 31 -7.99 12.25 9.12
CA GLN A 31 -8.48 12.16 10.51
C GLN A 31 -8.34 13.50 11.25
N ALA A 32 -7.25 14.26 11.01
CA ALA A 32 -7.00 15.53 11.67
C ALA A 32 -7.90 16.67 11.16
N GLU A 33 -8.21 16.69 9.86
CA GLU A 33 -9.09 17.68 9.26
C GLU A 33 -10.28 17.00 8.55
N PRO A 34 -11.32 16.60 9.31
CA PRO A 34 -12.53 16.05 8.74
C PRO A 34 -13.33 17.16 8.02
N GLY A 35 -13.01 17.45 6.76
CA GLY A 35 -13.73 18.45 5.96
C GLY A 35 -13.15 18.76 4.56
N THR A 36 -14.03 19.21 3.67
CA THR A 36 -13.84 19.62 2.25
C THR A 36 -13.29 18.60 1.23
N GLU A 37 -12.30 17.78 1.57
CA GLU A 37 -11.79 16.71 0.69
C GLU A 37 -12.43 15.36 1.08
N ALA A 38 -12.86 14.57 0.09
CA ALA A 38 -13.38 13.21 0.29
C ALA A 38 -12.26 12.20 0.57
N GLY A 39 -11.00 12.55 0.28
CA GLY A 39 -9.85 11.67 0.35
C GLY A 39 -8.88 11.87 -0.82
N ALA A 40 -7.95 10.92 -0.97
CA ALA A 40 -7.00 10.88 -2.07
C ALA A 40 -7.00 9.51 -2.75
N LEU A 41 -6.92 9.50 -4.09
CA LEU A 41 -6.69 8.31 -4.90
C LEU A 41 -5.21 8.28 -5.29
N LEU A 42 -4.46 7.34 -4.72
CA LEU A 42 -3.07 7.10 -5.07
C LEU A 42 -3.03 6.11 -6.24
N LEU A 43 -2.52 6.54 -7.40
CA LEU A 43 -2.26 5.66 -8.53
C LEU A 43 -0.76 5.43 -8.64
N CYS A 44 -0.32 4.17 -8.59
CA CYS A 44 1.09 3.80 -8.62
C CYS A 44 1.28 2.38 -9.14
N GLU A 45 2.52 2.08 -9.53
CA GLU A 45 3.00 0.70 -9.70
C GLU A 45 4.11 0.44 -8.69
N PRO A 46 4.22 -0.77 -8.13
CA PRO A 46 5.39 -1.15 -7.36
C PRO A 46 6.69 -1.02 -8.17
N ALA A 47 7.77 -0.62 -7.51
CA ALA A 47 9.08 -0.50 -8.14
C ALA A 47 9.67 -1.86 -8.54
N GLY A 48 9.26 -2.95 -7.89
CA GLY A 48 9.63 -4.33 -8.23
C GLY A 48 8.57 -5.30 -7.73
N PRO A 49 8.85 -6.62 -7.79
CA PRO A 49 7.93 -7.63 -7.29
C PRO A 49 7.65 -7.42 -5.80
N VAL A 50 6.38 -7.54 -5.40
CA VAL A 50 5.97 -7.40 -4.01
C VAL A 50 5.09 -8.56 -3.62
N TYR A 51 5.40 -9.15 -2.46
CA TYR A 51 4.50 -10.08 -1.79
C TYR A 51 3.93 -9.43 -0.53
N THR A 52 2.61 -9.37 -0.44
CA THR A 52 1.93 -8.88 0.76
C THR A 52 1.29 -10.02 1.52
N SER A 53 1.47 -10.04 2.84
CA SER A 53 0.78 -10.96 3.73
C SER A 53 -0.38 -10.25 4.43
N GLY A 54 -1.52 -10.93 4.51
CA GLY A 54 -2.75 -10.39 5.09
C GLY A 54 -3.00 -10.90 6.52
N LEU A 55 -4.13 -10.49 7.10
CA LEU A 55 -4.54 -10.85 8.47
C LEU A 55 -4.63 -12.36 8.76
N ARG A 56 -4.76 -13.19 7.72
CA ARG A 56 -4.95 -14.64 7.83
C ARG A 56 -3.66 -15.45 7.74
N GLY A 57 -2.51 -14.80 7.71
CA GLY A 57 -1.21 -15.47 7.78
C GLY A 57 -0.16 -14.83 6.89
N GLY A 58 1.08 -14.96 7.35
CA GLY A 58 2.28 -14.52 6.66
C GLY A 58 3.11 -15.68 6.10
N LEU A 59 4.17 -15.30 5.43
CA LEU A 59 5.19 -16.23 4.96
C LEU A 59 5.99 -16.77 6.13
N THR A 60 6.44 -18.01 6.01
CA THR A 60 7.49 -18.53 6.87
C THR A 60 8.80 -17.76 6.62
N PRO A 61 9.74 -17.73 7.58
CA PRO A 61 11.04 -17.09 7.39
C PRO A 61 11.80 -17.60 6.16
N GLU A 62 11.68 -18.90 5.84
CA GLU A 62 12.30 -19.51 4.66
C GLU A 62 11.70 -18.98 3.36
N GLU A 63 10.37 -18.89 3.28
CA GLU A 63 9.68 -18.32 2.12
C GLU A 63 10.02 -16.83 1.94
N THR A 64 10.08 -16.07 3.04
CA THR A 64 10.51 -14.66 3.00
C THR A 64 11.94 -14.52 2.48
N ALA A 65 12.87 -15.37 2.96
CA ALA A 65 14.25 -15.35 2.49
C ALA A 65 14.34 -15.69 0.99
N ARG A 66 13.57 -16.68 0.53
CA ARG A 66 13.51 -17.06 -0.89
C ARG A 66 12.97 -15.93 -1.76
N LEU A 67 11.89 -15.27 -1.36
CA LEU A 67 11.31 -14.16 -2.12
C LEU A 67 12.26 -12.96 -2.18
N ARG A 68 12.94 -12.62 -1.07
CA ARG A 68 13.97 -11.58 -1.07
C ARG A 68 15.13 -11.93 -1.99
N ALA A 69 15.56 -13.19 -2.02
CA ALA A 69 16.61 -13.64 -2.95
C ALA A 69 16.19 -13.52 -4.42
N LEU A 70 14.88 -13.55 -4.71
CA LEU A 70 14.33 -13.30 -6.05
C LEU A 70 14.08 -11.81 -6.34
N GLY A 71 14.46 -10.91 -5.42
CA GLY A 71 14.31 -9.46 -5.57
C GLY A 71 12.93 -8.93 -5.19
N ALA A 72 12.10 -9.72 -4.50
CA ALA A 72 10.79 -9.26 -4.05
C ALA A 72 10.86 -8.51 -2.71
N GLU A 73 10.10 -7.42 -2.60
CA GLU A 73 9.76 -6.81 -1.32
C GLU A 73 8.69 -7.65 -0.60
N GLU A 74 8.72 -7.65 0.74
CA GLU A 74 7.74 -8.34 1.57
C GLU A 74 7.17 -7.37 2.60
N SER A 75 5.84 -7.35 2.74
CA SER A 75 5.17 -6.54 3.76
C SER A 75 3.91 -7.21 4.29
N ALA A 76 3.78 -7.24 5.61
CA ALA A 76 2.49 -7.49 6.25
C ALA A 76 1.59 -6.25 6.10
N VAL A 77 0.34 -6.46 5.69
CA VAL A 77 -0.67 -5.42 5.56
C VAL A 77 -1.98 -5.88 6.19
N GLU A 78 -2.54 -5.06 7.07
CA GLU A 78 -3.78 -5.41 7.80
C GLU A 78 -5.05 -5.24 6.94
N GLY A 79 -4.92 -4.77 5.69
CA GLY A 79 -6.04 -4.50 4.79
C GLY A 79 -6.45 -5.63 3.85
N THR A 80 -5.71 -6.75 3.79
CA THR A 80 -6.02 -7.88 2.89
C THR A 80 -6.31 -9.14 3.68
N SER A 81 -7.33 -9.91 3.28
CA SER A 81 -7.66 -11.19 3.92
C SER A 81 -6.85 -12.37 3.36
N ARG A 82 -6.14 -12.17 2.25
CA ARG A 82 -5.32 -13.17 1.56
C ARG A 82 -4.01 -12.55 1.05
N PRO A 83 -2.94 -13.35 0.92
CA PRO A 83 -1.71 -12.87 0.32
C PRO A 83 -1.94 -12.41 -1.11
N THR A 84 -1.33 -11.29 -1.51
CA THR A 84 -1.44 -10.75 -2.87
C THR A 84 -0.03 -10.52 -3.42
N ALA A 85 0.22 -11.04 -4.62
CA ALA A 85 1.44 -10.78 -5.36
C ALA A 85 1.20 -9.66 -6.37
N TRP A 86 2.11 -8.69 -6.41
CA TRP A 86 2.18 -7.68 -7.45
C TRP A 86 3.46 -7.96 -8.24
N LEU A 87 3.31 -8.25 -9.53
CA LEU A 87 4.40 -8.61 -10.45
C LEU A 87 4.83 -7.40 -11.29
#